data_AF-A0A1V6U350-F1
#
_entry.id   AF-A0A1V6U350-F1
#
_cell.length_a   1.000
_cell.length_b   1.000
_cell.length_c   1.000
_cell.angle_alpha   90.00
_cell.angle_beta   90.00
_cell.angle_gamma   90.00
#
_symmetry.space_group_name_H-M   'P 1'
#
loop_
_entity.id
_entity.type
_entity.pdbx_description
1 polymer ?
#
loop_
_entity_poly.entity_id
_entity_poly.type
_entity_poly.pdbx_seq_one_letter_code
_entity_poly.pdbx_strand_id
1 'polypeptide(L)'
;MSWYDEWLFRQLQNLPHSLVQLRVGTYTIQDKQSLDTLFEGIEDYYARETEGVSINEITEYLRDTGVFDHTRALHGHQTLLVFAALGWRSMLYQAAFNV
;
A
#
# COMPACT_ATOMS: atom_id res chain seq x y z
N MET A 1 -5.40 -4.18 20.05
CA MET A 1 -5.07 -4.42 18.63
C MET A 1 -6.21 -5.21 18.03
N SER A 2 -6.69 -4.81 16.87
CA SER A 2 -7.74 -5.56 16.17
C SER A 2 -7.13 -6.81 15.52
N TRP A 3 -7.95 -7.84 15.28
CA TRP A 3 -7.51 -9.04 14.54
C TRP A 3 -6.95 -8.70 13.15
N TYR A 4 -7.44 -7.61 12.54
CA TYR A 4 -7.01 -7.13 11.24
C TYR A 4 -5.59 -6.56 11.27
N ASP A 5 -5.23 -5.79 12.30
CA ASP A 5 -3.88 -5.24 12.45
C ASP A 5 -2.84 -6.36 12.52
N GLU A 6 -3.15 -7.43 13.25
CA GLU A 6 -2.27 -8.59 13.38
C GLU A 6 -2.19 -9.40 12.08
N TRP A 7 -3.33 -9.61 11.42
CA TRP A 7 -3.36 -10.29 10.13
C TRP A 7 -2.58 -9.52 9.05
N LEU A 8 -2.74 -8.20 9.00
CA LEU A 8 -2.08 -7.32 8.05
C LEU A 8 -0.57 -7.29 8.29
N PHE A 9 -0.14 -7.22 9.56
CA PHE A 9 1.27 -7.36 9.90
C PHE A 9 1.85 -8.69 9.43
N ARG A 10 1.10 -9.80 9.56
CA ARG A 10 1.54 -11.10 9.01
C ARG A 10 1.66 -11.08 7.48
N GLN A 11 0.82 -10.33 6.76
CA GLN A 11 0.97 -10.21 5.30
C GLN A 11 2.30 -9.52 4.94
N LEU A 12 2.67 -8.46 5.66
CA LEU A 12 3.97 -7.79 5.46
C LEU A 12 5.16 -8.72 5.70
N GLN A 13 5.11 -9.52 6.77
CA GLN A 13 6.19 -10.43 7.10
C GLN A 13 6.36 -11.55 6.06
N ASN A 14 5.30 -11.86 5.30
CA ASN A 14 5.30 -12.90 4.27
C ASN A 14 5.40 -12.36 2.84
N LEU A 15 5.83 -11.10 2.67
CA LEU A 15 6.05 -10.53 1.34
C LEU A 15 7.14 -11.30 0.57
N PRO A 16 6.99 -11.48 -0.75
CA PRO A 16 8.05 -12.04 -1.58
C PRO A 16 9.29 -11.14 -1.56
N HIS A 17 10.48 -11.75 -1.70
CA HIS A 17 11.77 -11.04 -1.63
C HIS A 17 11.88 -9.82 -2.55
N SER A 18 11.20 -9.83 -3.68
CA SER A 18 11.15 -8.74 -4.64
C SER A 18 10.46 -7.48 -4.08
N LEU A 19 9.54 -7.64 -3.13
CA LEU A 19 8.84 -6.56 -2.45
C LEU A 19 9.51 -6.15 -1.14
N VAL A 20 10.21 -7.08 -0.46
CA VAL A 20 10.90 -6.80 0.82
C VAL A 20 11.97 -5.71 0.69
N GLN A 21 12.55 -5.54 -0.50
CA GLN A 21 13.55 -4.49 -0.76
C GLN A 21 12.96 -3.10 -0.93
N LEU A 22 11.63 -2.98 -1.02
CA LEU A 22 10.98 -1.69 -1.16
C LEU A 22 11.01 -0.91 0.14
N ARG A 23 11.05 0.42 -0.02
CA ARG A 23 10.87 1.39 1.05
C ARG A 23 9.59 2.17 0.82
N VAL A 24 8.98 2.57 1.94
CA VAL A 24 7.82 3.47 1.95
C VAL A 24 8.17 4.64 2.86
N GLY A 25 8.32 5.82 2.26
CA GLY A 25 8.93 6.97 2.90
C GLY A 25 10.34 6.62 3.40
N THR A 26 10.56 6.77 4.71
CA THR A 26 11.85 6.44 5.34
C THR A 26 11.90 5.00 5.86
N TYR A 27 10.79 4.26 5.85
CA TYR A 27 10.65 2.95 6.47
C TYR A 27 10.91 1.80 5.51
N THR A 28 11.33 0.66 6.05
CA THR A 28 11.32 -0.60 5.30
C THR A 28 9.90 -1.12 5.22
N ILE A 29 9.53 -1.83 4.15
CA ILE A 29 8.15 -2.31 3.98
C ILE A 29 7.68 -3.28 5.09
N GLN A 30 8.61 -3.86 5.85
CA GLN A 30 8.28 -4.77 6.95
C GLN A 30 7.99 -4.03 8.27
N ASP A 31 8.26 -2.72 8.33
CA ASP A 31 7.92 -1.88 9.45
C ASP A 31 6.42 -1.57 9.44
N LYS A 32 5.77 -1.57 10.61
CA LYS A 32 4.33 -1.29 10.70
C LYS A 32 3.99 0.10 10.13
N GLN A 33 4.85 1.08 10.37
CA GLN A 33 4.71 2.47 9.92
C GLN A 33 4.69 2.60 8.40
N SER A 34 5.28 1.65 7.67
CA SER A 34 5.29 1.67 6.20
C SER A 34 3.88 1.52 5.63
N LEU A 35 3.02 0.70 6.24
CA LEU A 35 1.63 0.54 5.78
C LEU A 35 0.77 1.73 6.12
N ASP A 36 0.94 2.32 7.31
CA ASP A 36 0.22 3.53 7.69
C ASP A 36 0.55 4.65 6.68
N THR A 37 1.84 4.84 6.38
CA THR A 37 2.30 5.80 5.36
C THR A 37 1.73 5.49 3.97
N LEU A 38 1.71 4.20 3.58
CA LEU A 38 1.18 3.78 2.28
C LEU A 38 -0.32 4.05 2.18
N PHE A 39 -1.09 3.70 3.21
CA PHE A 39 -2.53 3.90 3.23
C PHE A 39 -2.91 5.38 3.29
N GLU A 40 -2.21 6.18 4.09
CA GLU A 40 -2.39 7.63 4.12
C GLU A 40 -2.16 8.24 2.73
N GLY A 41 -1.10 7.84 2.02
CA GLY A 41 -0.84 8.31 0.66
C GLY A 41 -1.91 7.89 -0.36
N ILE A 42 -2.44 6.66 -0.23
CA ILE A 42 -3.55 6.17 -1.06
C ILE A 42 -4.84 6.95 -0.77
N GLU A 43 -5.12 7.24 0.51
CA GLU A 43 -6.30 8.02 0.91
C GLU A 43 -6.22 9.48 0.45
N ASP A 44 -5.04 10.10 0.53
CA ASP A 44 -4.81 11.45 0.01
C ASP A 44 -5.02 11.50 -1.51
N TYR A 45 -4.65 10.45 -2.26
CA TYR A 45 -5.02 10.34 -3.67
C TYR A 45 -6.54 10.26 -3.86
N TYR A 46 -7.23 9.37 -3.13
CA TYR A 46 -8.69 9.23 -3.23
C TYR A 46 -9.46 10.49 -2.83
N ALA A 47 -8.92 11.31 -1.93
CA ALA A 47 -9.55 12.56 -1.54
C ALA A 47 -9.48 13.62 -2.65
N ARG A 48 -8.53 13.51 -3.58
CA ARG A 48 -8.29 14.46 -4.68
C ARG A 48 -9.01 14.06 -5.96
N GLU A 49 -9.05 12.77 -6.26
CA GLU A 49 -9.64 12.26 -7.49
C GLU A 49 -11.11 11.88 -7.34
N THR A 50 -11.93 12.38 -8.28
CA THR A 50 -13.40 12.25 -8.23
C THR A 50 -13.96 11.24 -9.23
N GLU A 51 -13.14 10.78 -10.17
CA GLU A 51 -13.51 9.80 -11.19
C GLU A 51 -12.44 8.72 -11.32
N GLY A 52 -12.87 7.49 -11.63
CA GLY A 52 -12.07 6.31 -11.99
C GLY A 52 -10.60 6.26 -11.53
N VAL A 53 -10.29 5.39 -10.58
CA VAL A 53 -8.92 5.29 -10.05
C VAL A 53 -8.16 4.10 -10.63
N SER A 54 -7.04 4.37 -11.30
CA SER A 54 -6.08 3.36 -11.73
C SER A 54 -4.98 3.14 -10.69
N ILE A 55 -4.55 1.88 -10.55
CA ILE A 55 -3.42 1.51 -9.67
C ILE A 55 -2.12 2.16 -10.16
N ASN A 56 -1.96 2.33 -11.47
CA ASN A 56 -0.80 3.01 -12.03
C ASN A 56 -0.78 4.47 -11.61
N GLU A 57 -1.92 5.16 -11.64
CA GLU A 57 -2.03 6.57 -11.26
C GLU A 57 -1.76 6.76 -9.75
N ILE A 58 -2.29 5.87 -8.90
CA ILE A 58 -1.94 5.85 -7.47
C ILE A 58 -0.43 5.66 -7.31
N THR A 59 0.17 4.71 -8.04
CA THR A 59 1.61 4.42 -7.91
C THR A 59 2.46 5.62 -8.32
N GLU A 60 2.10 6.28 -9.42
CA GLU A 60 2.75 7.50 -9.89
C GLU A 60 2.61 8.62 -8.86
N TYR A 61 1.41 8.83 -8.33
CA TYR A 61 1.16 9.81 -7.27
C TYR A 61 2.01 9.57 -6.02
N LEU A 62 2.09 8.32 -5.55
CA LEU A 62 2.90 7.97 -4.38
C LEU A 62 4.39 8.17 -4.63
N ARG A 63 4.85 8.05 -5.88
CA ARG A 63 6.23 8.42 -6.23
C ARG A 63 6.40 9.94 -6.18
N ASP A 64 5.52 10.69 -6.83
CA ASP A 64 5.60 12.15 -6.93
C ASP A 64 5.54 12.84 -5.56
N THR A 65 4.82 12.24 -4.60
CA THR A 65 4.73 12.72 -3.21
C THR A 65 5.85 12.22 -2.29
N GLY A 66 6.77 11.40 -2.81
CA GLY A 66 7.92 10.89 -2.06
C GLY A 66 7.60 9.74 -1.11
N VAL A 67 6.40 9.15 -1.20
CA VAL A 67 6.06 7.90 -0.49
C VAL A 67 6.85 6.73 -1.07
N PHE A 68 7.07 6.71 -2.39
CA PHE A 68 7.90 5.73 -3.05
C PHE A 68 9.17 6.33 -3.67
N ASP A 69 10.21 5.49 -3.75
CA ASP A 69 11.42 5.82 -4.49
C ASP A 69 11.14 6.05 -5.98
N HIS A 70 11.78 7.06 -6.58
CA HIS A 70 11.60 7.41 -7.99
C HIS A 70 12.33 6.45 -8.96
N THR A 71 13.00 5.41 -8.45
CA THR A 71 13.72 4.44 -9.27
C THR A 71 12.76 3.71 -10.20
N ARG A 72 12.92 3.86 -11.52
CA ARG A 72 12.05 3.20 -12.52
C ARG A 72 12.08 1.67 -12.42
N ALA A 73 13.21 1.09 -12.03
CA ALA A 73 13.35 -0.36 -11.85
C ALA A 73 12.41 -0.92 -10.76
N LEU A 74 11.97 -0.08 -9.82
CA LEU A 74 11.08 -0.49 -8.74
C LEU A 74 9.60 -0.28 -9.07
N HIS A 75 9.27 0.37 -10.21
CA HIS A 75 7.90 0.74 -10.53
C HIS A 75 6.94 -0.47 -10.51
N GLY A 76 7.27 -1.57 -11.19
CA GLY A 76 6.42 -2.75 -11.19
C GLY A 76 6.22 -3.38 -9.81
N HIS A 77 7.24 -3.32 -8.96
CA HIS A 77 7.17 -3.80 -7.58
C HIS A 77 6.30 -2.88 -6.72
N GLN A 78 6.41 -1.56 -6.90
CA GLN A 78 5.58 -0.55 -6.24
C GLN A 78 4.11 -0.72 -6.64
N THR A 79 3.83 -0.90 -7.93
CA THR A 79 2.47 -1.16 -8.43
C THR A 79 1.88 -2.44 -7.84
N LEU A 80 2.68 -3.52 -7.76
CA LEU A 80 2.24 -4.78 -7.15
C LEU A 80 1.93 -4.60 -5.66
N LEU A 81 2.73 -3.80 -4.95
CA LEU A 81 2.48 -3.49 -3.54
C LEU A 81 1.18 -2.69 -3.35
N VAL A 82 0.93 -1.68 -4.19
CA VAL A 82 -0.34 -0.92 -4.16
C VAL A 82 -1.53 -1.84 -4.43
N PHE A 83 -1.44 -2.70 -5.44
CA PHE A 83 -2.48 -3.70 -5.73
C PHE A 83 -2.75 -4.59 -4.52
N ALA A 84 -1.71 -5.13 -3.87
CA ALA A 84 -1.85 -5.97 -2.69
C ALA A 84 -2.47 -5.20 -1.51
N ALA A 85 -2.02 -3.96 -1.27
CA ALA A 85 -2.50 -3.11 -0.18
C ALA A 85 -4.00 -2.77 -0.32
N LEU A 86 -4.46 -2.46 -1.53
CA LEU A 86 -5.88 -2.26 -1.83
C LEU A 86 -6.68 -3.55 -1.62
N GLY A 87 -6.15 -4.69 -2.06
CA GLY A 87 -6.73 -6.00 -1.81
C GLY A 87 -6.90 -6.30 -0.32
N TRP A 88 -5.88 -6.04 0.50
CA TRP A 88 -5.95 -6.22 1.95
C TRP A 88 -7.00 -5.33 2.61
N ARG A 89 -7.08 -4.04 2.23
CA ARG A 89 -8.16 -3.16 2.72
C ARG A 89 -9.54 -3.65 2.32
N SER A 90 -9.70 -4.19 1.11
CA SER A 90 -11.00 -4.71 0.66
C SER A 90 -11.49 -5.89 1.51
N MET A 91 -10.60 -6.68 2.10
CA MET A 91 -10.98 -7.77 3.02
C MET A 91 -11.57 -7.26 4.33
N LEU A 92 -11.12 -6.10 4.83
CA LEU A 92 -11.77 -5.42 5.96
C LEU A 92 -13.20 -5.01 5.58
N TYR A 93 -13.37 -4.41 4.39
CA TYR A 93 -14.69 -4.00 3.92
C TYR A 93 -15.62 -5.20 3.77
N GLN A 94 -15.15 -6.34 3.23
CA GLN A 94 -15.98 -7.55 3.14
C GLN A 94 -16.38 -8.10 4.51
N ALA A 95 -15.49 -8.06 5.51
CA ALA A 95 -15.82 -8.47 6.88
C ALA A 95 -16.87 -7.53 7.52
N ALA A 96 -16.85 -6.23 7.19
CA ALA A 96 -17.84 -5.26 7.66
C ALA A 96 -19.21 -5.41 6.98
N PHE A 97 -19.29 -6.01 5.79
CA PHE A 97 -20.54 -6.30 5.09
C PHE A 97 -21.18 -7.65 5.49
N ASN A 98 -20.48 -8.51 6.23
CA ASN A 98 -21.09 -9.69 6.85
C ASN A 98 -21.85 -9.26 8.13
N VAL A 99 -23.04 -8.70 7.92
CA VAL A 99 -24.04 -8.40 8.96
C VAL A 99 -25.04 -9.54 9.05
#